data_AF-A0A1R2BUH3-F1
#
_entry.id   AF-A0A1R2BUH3-F1
#
_cell.length_a   1.000
_cell.length_b   1.000
_cell.length_c   1.000
_cell.angle_alpha   90.00
_cell.angle_beta   90.00
_cell.angle_gamma   90.00
#
_symmetry.space_group_name_H-M   'P 1'
#
loop_
_entity.id
_entity.type
_entity.pdbx_description
1 polymer ?
#
loop_
_entity_poly.entity_id
_entity_poly.type
_entity_poly.pdbx_seq_one_letter_code
_entity_poly.pdbx_strand_id
1 'polypeptide(L)'
;MFLALKRTLAINAPWLFKQTTPSISIRNISSESMQNELKNRLSEGFLYAFNSIVDSYQSQDIDLLSQCLEPRLFKHVSNSFTSLSSQGYKFIKISETSPSLSLANMQLTLGVYVDRTQNLNKNDYYMIKSVEEFKKFIPLDFLKKQLKKDTVNIDENILNSCMDYAYMYILPRAPANLVLAVDAIYNTEPVLTLEKDGKDQVYDGNMNKEIHTLRFESEPVKLGMQKDAIGIGNFDKIFEELKKQKNQFYDNPWIVTDIDNILKGNPYAL
;
A
#
# COMPACT_ATOMS: atom_id res chain seq x y z
N MET A 1 -2.72 36.03 -10.08
CA MET A 1 -1.52 35.19 -10.37
C MET A 1 -1.19 34.23 -9.22
N PHE A 2 -1.15 34.68 -7.97
CA PHE A 2 -0.92 33.83 -6.77
C PHE A 2 -1.89 32.64 -6.59
N LEU A 3 -3.19 32.81 -6.89
CA LEU A 3 -4.20 31.74 -6.82
C LEU A 3 -4.03 30.66 -7.89
N ALA A 4 -3.51 31.02 -9.07
CA ALA A 4 -3.23 30.06 -10.14
C ALA A 4 -2.00 29.22 -9.79
N LEU A 5 -0.93 29.83 -9.26
CA LEU A 5 0.26 29.13 -8.77
C LEU A 5 -0.05 28.11 -7.66
N LYS A 6 -0.89 28.48 -6.68
CA LYS A 6 -1.34 27.56 -5.61
C LYS A 6 -2.09 26.34 -6.18
N ARG A 7 -2.83 26.50 -7.29
CA ARG A 7 -3.53 25.39 -7.97
C ARG A 7 -2.58 24.53 -8.81
N THR A 8 -1.62 25.09 -9.54
CA THR A 8 -0.68 24.30 -10.36
C THR A 8 0.30 23.50 -9.53
N LEU A 9 0.77 24.04 -8.39
CA LEU A 9 1.66 23.33 -7.47
C LEU A 9 0.98 22.18 -6.73
N ALA A 10 -0.29 22.35 -6.36
CA ALA A 10 -1.07 21.30 -5.71
C ALA A 10 -1.38 20.10 -6.62
N ILE A 11 -1.27 20.25 -7.95
CA ILE A 11 -1.58 19.19 -8.92
C ILE A 11 -0.35 18.32 -9.24
N ASN A 12 0.87 18.87 -9.08
CA ASN A 12 2.11 18.19 -9.49
C ASN A 12 3.05 17.85 -8.33
N ALA A 13 2.71 18.17 -7.08
CA ALA A 13 3.54 17.77 -5.94
C ALA A 13 3.30 16.29 -5.60
N PRO A 14 4.36 15.46 -5.50
CA PRO A 14 4.24 14.07 -5.08
C PRO A 14 4.09 13.90 -3.55
N TRP A 15 3.83 15.00 -2.85
CA TRP A 15 3.56 15.09 -1.41
C TRP A 15 2.37 16.03 -1.22
N LEU A 16 1.33 15.58 -0.51
CA LEU A 16 0.14 16.40 -0.31
C LEU A 16 0.25 17.21 0.98
N PHE A 17 0.49 18.50 0.82
CA PHE A 17 0.54 19.45 1.94
C PHE A 17 -0.84 19.73 2.55
N LYS A 18 -0.86 20.09 3.83
CA LYS A 18 -2.03 20.54 4.61
C LYS A 18 -3.11 19.47 4.80
N GLN A 19 -2.78 18.20 4.63
CA GLN A 19 -3.73 17.13 4.88
C GLN A 19 -3.97 17.02 6.39
N THR A 20 -5.14 17.43 6.86
CA THR A 20 -5.55 17.25 8.27
C THR A 20 -6.41 16.02 8.48
N THR A 21 -6.73 15.34 7.38
CA THR A 21 -7.48 14.08 7.33
C THR A 21 -6.74 13.12 6.40
N PRO A 22 -6.79 11.81 6.66
CA PRO A 22 -6.27 10.81 5.74
C PRO A 22 -6.83 10.98 4.33
N SER A 23 -6.02 10.75 3.31
CA SER A 23 -6.39 10.84 1.88
C SER A 23 -7.25 9.67 1.38
N ILE A 24 -7.56 8.73 2.28
CA ILE A 24 -8.33 7.53 2.04
C ILE A 24 -9.39 7.33 3.14
N SER A 25 -10.43 6.56 2.84
CA SER A 25 -11.34 6.09 3.87
C SER A 25 -10.65 5.04 4.75
N ILE A 26 -10.62 5.26 6.07
CA ILE A 26 -10.03 4.33 7.03
C ILE A 26 -11.05 3.23 7.37
N ARG A 27 -10.63 1.99 7.21
CA ARG A 27 -11.23 0.81 7.82
C ARG A 27 -10.23 0.26 8.82
N ASN A 28 -10.66 0.18 10.08
CA ASN A 28 -9.83 -0.36 11.14
C ASN A 28 -9.59 -1.84 10.90
N ILE A 29 -8.39 -2.28 11.26
CA ILE A 29 -8.07 -3.70 11.34
C ILE A 29 -8.99 -4.31 12.41
N SER A 30 -9.77 -5.31 12.00
CA SER A 30 -10.87 -5.90 12.79
C SER A 30 -10.45 -6.51 14.13
N SER A 31 -9.19 -6.93 14.26
CA SER A 31 -8.65 -7.56 15.45
C SER A 31 -7.56 -6.70 16.08
N GLU A 32 -7.79 -6.30 17.34
CA GLU A 32 -6.84 -5.55 18.16
C GLU A 32 -5.51 -6.31 18.36
N SER A 33 -5.57 -7.64 18.52
CA SER A 33 -4.35 -8.45 18.68
C SER A 33 -3.50 -8.46 17.41
N MET A 34 -4.13 -8.56 16.24
CA MET A 34 -3.46 -8.53 14.95
C MET A 34 -2.90 -7.13 14.65
N GLN A 35 -3.65 -6.08 14.99
CA GLN A 35 -3.18 -4.70 14.86
C GLN A 35 -1.93 -4.46 15.71
N ASN A 36 -1.92 -4.94 16.96
CA ASN A 36 -0.77 -4.81 17.85
C ASN A 36 0.44 -5.63 17.35
N GLU A 37 0.22 -6.86 16.89
CA GLU A 37 1.30 -7.70 16.32
C GLU A 37 1.93 -7.04 15.09
N LEU A 38 1.11 -6.59 14.14
CA LEU A 38 1.57 -5.90 12.92
C LEU A 38 2.31 -4.61 13.25
N LYS A 39 1.75 -3.79 14.15
CA LYS A 39 2.38 -2.54 14.57
C LYS A 39 3.75 -2.81 15.19
N ASN A 40 3.88 -3.78 16.08
CA ASN A 40 5.14 -4.08 16.73
C ASN A 40 6.23 -4.56 15.75
N ARG A 41 5.85 -5.30 14.71
CA ARG A 41 6.80 -5.84 13.72
C ARG A 41 7.17 -4.85 12.61
N LEU A 42 6.21 -4.05 12.14
CA LEU A 42 6.37 -3.25 10.93
C LEU A 42 6.71 -1.79 11.21
N SER A 43 6.44 -1.28 12.42
CA SER A 43 6.56 0.17 12.70
C SER A 43 7.94 0.72 12.44
N GLU A 44 9.00 0.02 12.85
CA GLU A 44 10.37 0.50 12.66
C GLU A 44 10.70 0.67 11.17
N GLY A 45 10.44 -0.36 10.36
CA GLY A 45 10.67 -0.31 8.91
C GLY A 45 9.79 0.73 8.20
N PHE A 46 8.53 0.88 8.63
CA PHE A 46 7.61 1.84 8.03
C PHE A 46 7.98 3.29 8.37
N LEU A 47 8.37 3.55 9.62
CA LEU A 47 8.90 4.86 10.04
C LEU A 47 10.22 5.17 9.32
N TYR A 48 11.11 4.18 9.18
CA TYR A 48 12.34 4.33 8.43
C TYR A 48 12.07 4.69 6.96
N ALA A 49 11.14 3.99 6.30
CA ALA A 49 10.75 4.30 4.93
C ALA A 49 10.14 5.70 4.78
N PHE A 50 9.27 6.10 5.72
CA PHE A 50 8.71 7.47 5.75
C PHE A 50 9.82 8.53 5.83
N ASN A 51 10.74 8.39 6.79
CA ASN A 51 11.84 9.34 6.97
C ASN A 51 12.77 9.35 5.76
N SER A 52 13.09 8.17 5.20
CA SER A 52 13.92 8.06 4.00
C SER A 52 13.30 8.76 2.79
N ILE A 53 11.98 8.67 2.62
CA ILE A 53 11.24 9.41 1.59
C ILE A 53 11.34 10.91 1.85
N VAL A 54 11.09 11.38 3.07
CA VAL A 54 11.18 12.81 3.44
C VAL A 54 12.59 13.36 3.18
N ASP A 55 13.62 12.64 3.62
CA ASP A 55 15.02 13.03 3.43
C ASP A 55 15.38 13.05 1.94
N SER A 56 14.92 12.05 1.17
CA SER A 56 15.13 12.02 -0.28
C SER A 56 14.43 13.17 -1.00
N TYR A 57 13.25 13.59 -0.53
CA TYR A 57 12.55 14.75 -1.11
C TYR A 57 13.37 16.03 -0.91
N GLN A 58 13.94 16.21 0.28
CA GLN A 58 14.80 17.35 0.60
C GLN A 58 16.11 17.32 -0.20
N SER A 59 16.80 16.18 -0.25
CA SER A 59 18.11 16.03 -0.90
C SER A 59 18.02 15.84 -2.42
N GLN A 60 16.82 15.56 -2.94
CA GLN A 60 16.59 15.10 -4.32
C GLN A 60 17.36 13.82 -4.65
N ASP A 61 17.53 12.93 -3.67
CA ASP A 61 18.17 11.62 -3.85
C ASP A 61 17.22 10.65 -4.56
N ILE A 62 17.31 10.66 -5.90
CA ILE A 62 16.50 9.81 -6.78
C ILE A 62 16.86 8.32 -6.59
N ASP A 63 18.12 8.01 -6.25
CA ASP A 63 18.56 6.62 -6.09
C ASP A 63 17.91 6.00 -4.85
N LEU A 64 17.88 6.72 -3.73
CA LEU A 64 17.20 6.29 -2.51
C LEU A 64 15.69 6.11 -2.74
N LEU A 65 15.04 7.03 -3.47
CA LEU A 65 13.62 6.90 -3.82
C LEU A 65 13.33 5.67 -4.67
N SER A 66 14.23 5.33 -5.62
CA SER A 66 14.07 4.15 -6.48
C SER A 66 14.12 2.84 -5.69
N GLN A 67 14.75 2.83 -4.51
CA GLN A 67 14.83 1.66 -3.63
C GLN A 67 13.62 1.55 -2.70
N CYS A 68 12.98 2.66 -2.35
CA CYS A 68 11.82 2.67 -1.44
C CYS A 68 10.47 2.52 -2.17
N LEU A 69 10.39 2.98 -3.43
CA LEU A 69 9.13 3.11 -4.16
C LEU A 69 9.00 2.06 -5.26
N GLU A 70 7.78 1.55 -5.44
CA GLU A 70 7.42 0.71 -6.57
C GLU A 70 7.65 1.46 -7.90
N PRO A 71 8.12 0.80 -8.99
CA PRO A 71 8.58 1.49 -10.20
C PRO A 71 7.61 2.50 -10.81
N ARG A 72 6.29 2.23 -10.80
CA ARG A 72 5.31 3.18 -11.34
C ARG A 72 5.14 4.40 -10.43
N LEU A 73 5.09 4.20 -9.11
CA LEU A 73 5.10 5.30 -8.16
C LEU A 73 6.36 6.13 -8.28
N PHE A 74 7.54 5.49 -8.30
CA PHE A 74 8.81 6.15 -8.52
C PHE A 74 8.78 7.04 -9.78
N LYS A 75 8.38 6.48 -10.93
CA LYS A 75 8.25 7.24 -12.18
C LYS A 75 7.35 8.47 -12.04
N HIS A 76 6.21 8.33 -11.33
CA HIS A 76 5.31 9.46 -11.09
C HIS A 76 6.00 10.54 -10.23
N VAL A 77 6.63 10.15 -9.12
CA VAL A 77 7.36 11.04 -8.22
C VAL A 77 8.52 11.74 -8.93
N SER A 78 9.34 11.02 -9.70
CA SER A 78 10.47 11.58 -10.46
C SER A 78 10.05 12.60 -11.52
N ASN A 79 8.94 12.34 -12.22
CA ASN A 79 8.38 13.30 -13.18
C ASN A 79 7.91 14.57 -12.48
N SER A 80 7.27 14.41 -11.32
CA SER A 80 6.83 15.52 -10.48
C SER A 80 8.00 16.35 -9.97
N PHE A 81 9.10 15.72 -9.52
CA PHE A 81 10.34 16.43 -9.18
C PHE A 81 10.90 17.20 -10.36
N THR A 82 11.05 16.55 -11.51
CA THR A 82 11.59 17.19 -12.72
C THR A 82 10.76 18.42 -13.10
N SER A 83 9.43 18.32 -13.03
CA SER A 83 8.52 19.44 -13.27
C SER A 83 8.70 20.56 -12.25
N LEU A 84 8.77 20.26 -10.96
CA LEU A 84 8.93 21.27 -9.90
C LEU A 84 10.29 21.97 -9.98
N SER A 85 11.37 21.20 -10.13
CA SER A 85 12.73 21.75 -10.25
C SER A 85 12.88 22.63 -11.49
N SER A 86 12.27 22.27 -12.63
CA SER A 86 12.26 23.12 -13.83
C SER A 86 11.58 24.48 -13.64
N GLN A 87 10.71 24.58 -12.63
CA GLN A 87 9.99 25.81 -12.26
C GLN A 87 10.63 26.53 -11.07
N GLY A 88 11.83 26.10 -10.64
CA GLY A 88 12.59 26.73 -9.55
C GLY A 88 12.19 26.28 -8.14
N TYR A 89 11.35 25.25 -8.00
CA TYR A 89 10.92 24.75 -6.69
C TYR A 89 11.88 23.69 -6.14
N LYS A 90 12.08 23.72 -4.82
CA LYS A 90 12.77 22.66 -4.06
C LYS A 90 12.04 22.37 -2.77
N PHE A 91 12.11 21.13 -2.31
CA PHE A 91 11.63 20.74 -0.99
C PHE A 91 12.63 21.14 0.08
N ILE A 92 12.12 21.57 1.22
CA ILE A 92 12.89 21.90 2.41
C ILE A 92 12.26 21.18 3.58
N LYS A 93 13.08 20.48 4.36
CA LYS A 93 12.66 19.85 5.61
C LYS A 93 12.59 20.91 6.71
N ILE A 94 11.47 20.94 7.41
CA ILE A 94 11.17 21.95 8.44
C ILE A 94 10.95 21.35 9.83
N SER A 95 10.88 20.02 9.94
CA SER A 95 10.78 19.31 11.21
C SER A 95 11.54 17.98 11.15
N GLU A 96 12.16 17.62 12.28
CA GLU A 96 12.83 16.32 12.51
C GLU A 96 11.98 15.41 13.41
N THR A 97 10.78 15.86 13.81
CA THR A 97 9.91 15.11 14.71
C THR A 97 9.42 13.84 14.01
N SER A 98 9.69 12.68 14.61
CA SER A 98 9.17 11.41 14.10
C SER A 98 7.65 11.39 14.17
N PRO A 99 6.95 10.98 13.10
CA PRO A 99 5.50 10.89 13.11
C PRO A 99 4.98 9.84 14.09
N SER A 100 3.75 10.02 14.56
CA SER A 100 2.98 8.95 15.18
C SER A 100 2.36 8.06 14.10
N LEU A 101 2.53 6.74 14.22
CA LEU A 101 2.09 5.75 13.23
C LEU A 101 0.89 4.92 13.72
N SER A 102 -0.10 4.79 12.84
CA SER A 102 -1.17 3.78 12.93
C SER A 102 -1.32 3.01 11.62
N LEU A 103 -1.88 1.80 11.69
CA LEU A 103 -2.09 0.92 10.54
C LEU A 103 -3.59 0.74 10.29
N ALA A 104 -3.98 0.74 9.01
CA ALA A 104 -5.36 0.61 8.56
C ALA A 104 -5.46 -0.18 7.24
N ASN A 105 -6.70 -0.47 6.82
CA ASN A 105 -7.04 -0.95 5.47
C ASN A 105 -6.21 -2.14 4.99
N MET A 106 -5.97 -3.09 5.89
CA MET A 106 -5.29 -4.30 5.50
C MET A 106 -6.11 -5.06 4.45
N GLN A 107 -5.47 -5.43 3.35
CA GLN A 107 -6.12 -6.04 2.21
C GLN A 107 -5.25 -7.16 1.66
N LEU A 108 -5.88 -8.28 1.33
CA LEU A 108 -5.21 -9.41 0.71
C LEU A 108 -5.63 -9.51 -0.75
N THR A 109 -4.67 -9.64 -1.66
CA THR A 109 -4.94 -9.76 -3.10
C THR A 109 -4.25 -10.99 -3.65
N LEU A 110 -5.01 -11.88 -4.28
CA LEU A 110 -4.49 -13.02 -5.02
C LEU A 110 -4.49 -12.70 -6.51
N GLY A 111 -3.46 -13.15 -7.22
CA GLY A 111 -3.51 -13.24 -8.67
C GLY A 111 -2.71 -12.19 -9.43
N VAL A 112 -1.85 -11.45 -8.72
CA VAL A 112 -1.13 -10.28 -9.24
C VAL A 112 0.30 -10.24 -8.71
N TYR A 113 1.18 -9.58 -9.44
CA TYR A 113 2.50 -9.16 -8.98
C TYR A 113 2.41 -7.81 -8.27
N VAL A 114 3.28 -7.59 -7.27
CA VAL A 114 3.51 -6.25 -6.68
C VAL A 114 4.09 -5.29 -7.72
N ASP A 115 4.95 -5.76 -8.60
CA ASP A 115 5.39 -4.98 -9.75
C ASP A 115 4.26 -4.92 -10.79
N ARG A 116 3.63 -3.75 -10.91
CA ARG A 116 2.48 -3.53 -11.79
C ARG A 116 2.84 -3.73 -13.26
N THR A 117 4.11 -3.60 -13.64
CA THR A 117 4.55 -3.74 -15.03
C THR A 117 4.47 -5.18 -15.55
N GLN A 118 4.36 -6.15 -14.64
CA GLN A 118 4.23 -7.57 -14.95
C GLN A 118 2.77 -8.06 -14.98
N ASN A 119 1.83 -7.23 -14.52
CA ASN A 119 0.41 -7.58 -14.55
C ASN A 119 -0.18 -7.37 -15.95
N LEU A 120 -1.23 -8.13 -16.24
CA LEU A 120 -1.95 -8.04 -17.50
C LEU A 120 -2.92 -6.85 -17.49
N ASN A 121 -3.55 -6.58 -18.63
CA ASN A 121 -4.57 -5.54 -18.70
C ASN A 121 -5.78 -5.93 -17.85
N LYS A 122 -6.44 -4.95 -17.24
CA LYS A 122 -7.60 -5.16 -16.37
C LYS A 122 -8.71 -5.96 -17.03
N ASN A 123 -8.93 -5.75 -18.33
CA ASN A 123 -9.97 -6.44 -19.10
C ASN A 123 -9.66 -7.91 -19.36
N ASP A 124 -8.42 -8.35 -19.17
CA ASP A 124 -8.03 -9.75 -19.32
C ASP A 124 -8.37 -10.57 -18.07
N TYR A 125 -8.56 -9.92 -16.92
CA TYR A 125 -8.85 -10.58 -15.66
C TYR A 125 -10.34 -10.71 -15.41
N TYR A 126 -10.74 -11.85 -14.85
CA TYR A 126 -11.98 -11.93 -14.09
C TYR A 126 -11.69 -11.53 -12.64
N MET A 127 -12.32 -10.46 -12.14
CA MET A 127 -12.00 -9.90 -10.83
C MET A 127 -13.15 -10.13 -9.84
N ILE A 128 -12.83 -10.72 -8.68
CA ILE A 128 -13.74 -10.90 -7.56
C ILE A 128 -13.38 -9.85 -6.50
N LYS A 129 -14.34 -8.98 -6.17
CA LYS A 129 -14.15 -7.78 -5.34
C LYS A 129 -14.85 -7.82 -3.98
N SER A 130 -15.62 -8.86 -3.68
CA SER A 130 -16.25 -8.96 -2.37
C SER A 130 -16.49 -10.41 -1.96
N VAL A 131 -16.71 -10.61 -0.67
CA VAL A 131 -17.13 -11.91 -0.13
C VAL A 131 -18.44 -12.36 -0.73
N GLU A 132 -19.36 -11.46 -1.04
CA GLU A 132 -20.63 -11.79 -1.71
C GLU A 132 -20.40 -12.28 -3.13
N GLU A 133 -19.44 -11.70 -3.86
CA GLU A 133 -19.04 -12.22 -5.17
C GLU A 133 -18.31 -13.55 -5.04
N PHE A 134 -17.41 -13.68 -4.07
CA PHE A 134 -16.68 -14.92 -3.76
C PHE A 134 -17.63 -16.07 -3.38
N LYS A 135 -18.64 -15.81 -2.54
CA LYS A 135 -19.68 -16.75 -2.10
C LYS A 135 -20.52 -17.30 -3.25
N LYS A 136 -20.58 -16.63 -4.41
CA LYS A 136 -21.23 -17.15 -5.63
C LYS A 136 -20.42 -18.27 -6.28
N PHE A 137 -19.11 -18.33 -6.03
CA PHE A 137 -18.19 -19.28 -6.67
C PHE A 137 -17.71 -20.39 -5.71
N ILE A 138 -17.44 -20.03 -4.45
CA ILE A 138 -17.04 -20.97 -3.40
C ILE A 138 -17.91 -20.70 -2.16
N PRO A 139 -18.87 -21.58 -1.83
CA PRO A 139 -19.75 -21.38 -0.69
C PRO A 139 -18.95 -21.29 0.62
N LEU A 140 -19.26 -20.31 1.47
CA LEU A 140 -18.59 -20.13 2.77
C LEU A 140 -18.71 -21.41 3.64
N ASP A 141 -19.84 -22.10 3.54
CA ASP A 141 -20.09 -23.37 4.25
C ASP A 141 -19.18 -24.50 3.75
N PHE A 142 -18.73 -24.47 2.49
CA PHE A 142 -17.75 -25.42 1.97
C PHE A 142 -16.38 -25.22 2.64
N LEU A 143 -15.89 -23.97 2.69
CA LEU A 143 -14.62 -23.63 3.36
C LEU A 143 -14.66 -23.95 4.85
N LYS A 144 -15.74 -23.58 5.55
CA LYS A 144 -15.94 -23.89 6.97
C LYS A 144 -15.94 -25.40 7.25
N LYS A 145 -16.48 -26.20 6.35
CA LYS A 145 -16.58 -27.67 6.50
C LYS A 145 -15.24 -28.37 6.26
N GLN A 146 -14.38 -27.84 5.38
CA GLN A 146 -13.01 -28.36 5.22
C GLN A 146 -12.14 -27.98 6.43
N LEU A 147 -12.20 -26.73 6.88
CA LEU A 147 -11.41 -26.27 8.04
C LEU A 147 -11.78 -26.95 9.36
N LYS A 148 -13.03 -27.40 9.53
CA LYS A 148 -13.46 -28.21 10.69
C LYS A 148 -13.01 -29.67 10.62
N LYS A 149 -12.72 -30.20 9.42
CA LYS A 149 -12.19 -31.57 9.26
C LYS A 149 -10.71 -31.65 9.63
N ASP A 150 -9.96 -30.60 9.36
CA ASP A 150 -8.51 -30.53 9.60
C ASP A 150 -8.20 -29.81 10.91
N THR A 151 -8.47 -30.47 12.05
CA THR A 151 -7.98 -30.29 13.46
C THR A 151 -7.36 -28.96 13.95
N VAL A 152 -7.62 -27.81 13.34
CA VAL A 152 -7.07 -26.51 13.73
C VAL A 152 -8.24 -25.62 14.11
N ASN A 153 -8.34 -25.29 15.39
CA ASN A 153 -9.20 -24.23 15.92
C ASN A 153 -8.72 -22.86 15.43
N ILE A 154 -8.85 -22.60 14.13
CA ILE A 154 -8.74 -21.24 13.60
C ILE A 154 -10.01 -20.51 14.02
N ASP A 155 -9.86 -19.41 14.75
CA ASP A 155 -10.97 -18.56 15.18
C ASP A 155 -11.78 -18.12 13.95
N GLU A 156 -13.06 -18.47 13.94
CA GLU A 156 -13.99 -18.20 12.85
C GLU A 156 -14.12 -16.68 12.60
N ASN A 157 -13.87 -15.85 13.62
CA ASN A 157 -13.84 -14.39 13.49
C ASN A 157 -12.62 -13.90 12.72
N ILE A 158 -11.46 -14.55 12.90
CA ILE A 158 -10.24 -14.24 12.14
C ILE A 158 -10.48 -14.56 10.67
N LEU A 159 -11.00 -15.76 10.37
CA LEU A 159 -11.29 -16.18 8.99
C LEU A 159 -12.30 -15.25 8.32
N ASN A 160 -13.43 -14.94 8.99
CA ASN A 160 -14.43 -14.05 8.45
C ASN A 160 -13.85 -12.65 8.18
N SER A 161 -13.04 -12.11 9.09
CA SER A 161 -12.48 -10.78 8.92
C SER A 161 -11.37 -10.67 7.88
N CYS A 162 -10.66 -11.76 7.56
CA CYS A 162 -9.70 -11.78 6.45
C CYS A 162 -10.39 -11.97 5.09
N MET A 163 -11.48 -12.73 5.04
CA MET A 163 -12.24 -12.98 3.82
C MET A 163 -12.93 -11.72 3.30
N ASP A 164 -13.41 -10.84 4.19
CA ASP A 164 -14.10 -9.57 3.86
C ASP A 164 -13.28 -8.62 2.96
N TYR A 165 -11.96 -8.86 2.82
CA TYR A 165 -11.02 -7.99 2.10
C TYR A 165 -10.13 -8.73 1.10
N ALA A 166 -10.50 -9.94 0.70
CA ALA A 166 -9.78 -10.71 -0.31
C ALA A 166 -10.23 -10.30 -1.72
N TYR A 167 -9.34 -9.70 -2.51
CA TYR A 167 -9.54 -9.53 -3.95
C TYR A 167 -8.86 -10.64 -4.71
N MET A 168 -9.51 -11.15 -5.75
CA MET A 168 -8.93 -12.18 -6.61
C MET A 168 -8.97 -11.74 -8.07
N TYR A 169 -7.81 -11.77 -8.71
CA TYR A 169 -7.65 -11.62 -10.14
C TYR A 169 -7.49 -13.02 -10.75
N ILE A 170 -8.50 -13.51 -11.44
CA ILE A 170 -8.56 -14.89 -11.95
C ILE A 170 -8.25 -14.89 -13.44
N LEU A 171 -7.18 -15.58 -13.81
CA LEU A 171 -6.84 -15.91 -15.19
C LEU A 171 -5.80 -17.05 -15.21
N PRO A 172 -5.93 -18.09 -16.06
CA PRO A 172 -5.01 -19.23 -16.03
C PRO A 172 -3.52 -18.88 -16.22
N ARG A 173 -3.23 -17.81 -16.96
CA ARG A 173 -1.87 -17.28 -17.21
C ARG A 173 -1.42 -16.20 -16.23
N ALA A 174 -2.25 -15.84 -15.25
CA ALA A 174 -1.87 -14.91 -14.19
C ALA A 174 -1.04 -15.63 -13.11
N PRO A 175 -0.23 -14.89 -12.32
CA PRO A 175 0.47 -15.48 -11.20
C PRO A 175 -0.53 -15.98 -10.15
N ALA A 176 -0.14 -17.00 -9.38
CA ALA A 176 -0.81 -17.46 -8.17
C ALA A 176 -0.22 -16.79 -6.92
N ASN A 177 0.30 -15.57 -7.08
CA ASN A 177 0.96 -14.84 -6.01
C ASN A 177 -0.07 -14.18 -5.10
N LEU A 178 0.30 -14.09 -3.82
CA LEU A 178 -0.48 -13.39 -2.82
C LEU A 178 0.25 -12.12 -2.43
N VAL A 179 -0.48 -11.01 -2.48
CA VAL A 179 -0.01 -9.69 -2.11
C VAL A 179 -0.77 -9.22 -0.88
N LEU A 180 -0.05 -8.84 0.16
CA LEU A 180 -0.60 -8.18 1.34
C LEU A 180 -0.35 -6.68 1.23
N ALA A 181 -1.40 -5.89 1.37
CA ALA A 181 -1.33 -4.44 1.40
C ALA A 181 -1.79 -3.90 2.76
N VAL A 182 -1.13 -2.86 3.25
CA VAL A 182 -1.48 -2.14 4.48
C VAL A 182 -1.29 -0.65 4.25
N ASP A 183 -2.24 0.16 4.71
CA ASP A 183 -2.10 1.61 4.71
C ASP A 183 -1.54 2.07 6.07
N ALA A 184 -0.37 2.71 6.03
CA ALA A 184 0.27 3.34 7.18
C ALA A 184 -0.12 4.81 7.24
N ILE A 185 -0.70 5.23 8.37
CA ILE A 185 -1.17 6.59 8.61
C ILE A 185 -0.21 7.27 9.57
N TYR A 186 0.39 8.36 9.11
CA TYR A 186 1.39 9.15 9.83
C TYR A 186 0.76 10.45 10.26
N ASN A 187 0.70 10.71 11.56
CA ASN A 187 0.25 11.98 12.12
C ASN A 187 1.47 12.71 12.70
N THR A 188 1.76 13.88 12.16
CA THR A 188 2.97 14.65 12.41
C THR A 188 2.69 16.15 12.37
N GLU A 189 3.61 16.95 12.89
CA GLU A 189 3.73 18.35 12.46
C GLU A 189 4.20 18.39 10.99
N PRO A 190 3.99 19.50 10.27
CA PRO A 190 4.48 19.63 8.90
C PRO A 190 5.99 19.34 8.81
N VAL A 191 6.36 18.39 7.95
CA VAL A 191 7.76 17.92 7.81
C VAL A 191 8.47 18.53 6.62
N LEU A 192 7.73 18.83 5.55
CA LEU A 192 8.26 19.38 4.30
C LEU A 192 7.54 20.67 3.94
N THR A 193 8.26 21.57 3.29
CA THR A 193 7.72 22.75 2.61
C THR A 193 8.35 22.88 1.22
N LEU A 194 7.78 23.75 0.38
CA LEU A 194 8.35 24.13 -0.90
C LEU A 194 8.91 25.55 -0.82
N GLU A 195 10.14 25.71 -1.29
CA GLU A 195 10.79 27.00 -1.52
C GLU A 195 10.95 27.23 -3.02
N LYS A 196 10.77 28.46 -3.50
CA LYS A 196 10.97 28.82 -4.91
C LYS A 196 12.15 29.77 -5.10
N ASP A 197 13.10 29.48 -5.98
CA ASP A 197 14.16 30.44 -6.36
C ASP A 197 14.90 31.09 -5.16
N GLY A 198 14.99 30.38 -4.03
CA GLY A 198 15.60 30.89 -2.79
C GLY A 198 14.78 31.95 -2.05
N LYS A 199 13.55 32.22 -2.47
CA LYS A 199 12.65 33.24 -1.89
C LYS A 199 11.23 32.69 -1.74
N ASP A 200 10.65 32.95 -0.58
CA ASP A 200 9.33 32.49 -0.15
C ASP A 200 9.24 30.98 0.15
N GLN A 201 8.84 30.66 1.38
CA GLN A 201 8.12 29.42 1.66
C GLN A 201 6.73 29.55 1.02
N VAL A 202 6.34 28.59 0.20
CA VAL A 202 5.00 28.59 -0.42
C VAL A 202 3.91 28.17 0.59
N TYR A 203 4.26 28.01 1.86
CA TYR A 203 3.40 27.41 2.88
C TYR A 203 2.62 28.45 3.69
N ASP A 204 1.32 28.21 3.77
CA ASP A 204 0.31 29.14 4.28
C ASP A 204 -0.82 28.31 4.94
N GLY A 205 -0.43 27.24 5.64
CA GLY A 205 -1.29 26.15 6.10
C GLY A 205 -1.20 25.90 7.60
N ASN A 206 -1.98 24.93 8.10
CA ASN A 206 -2.08 24.63 9.52
C ASN A 206 -0.73 24.09 10.04
N MET A 207 0.06 24.98 10.67
CA MET A 207 1.44 24.69 11.11
C MET A 207 1.53 23.58 12.16
N ASN A 208 0.41 23.14 12.71
CA ASN A 208 0.40 22.29 13.89
C ASN A 208 0.21 20.80 13.58
N LYS A 209 -0.28 20.45 12.38
CA LYS A 209 -0.61 19.05 12.06
C LYS A 209 -0.77 18.76 10.57
N GLU A 210 -0.14 17.68 10.13
CA GLU A 210 -0.38 16.96 8.88
C GLU A 210 -0.64 15.46 9.14
N ILE A 211 -1.43 14.85 8.27
CA ILE A 211 -1.72 13.42 8.23
C ILE A 211 -1.36 12.92 6.84
N HIS A 212 -0.37 12.04 6.77
CA HIS A 212 0.06 11.40 5.53
C HIS A 212 -0.31 9.93 5.53
N THR A 213 -0.46 9.37 4.34
CA THR A 213 -0.77 7.95 4.17
C THR A 213 0.19 7.32 3.18
N LEU A 214 0.92 6.29 3.59
CA LEU A 214 1.73 5.48 2.69
C LEU A 214 1.11 4.09 2.58
N ARG A 215 0.91 3.61 1.37
CA ARG A 215 0.48 2.23 1.13
C ARG A 215 1.70 1.34 0.96
N PHE A 216 1.84 0.35 1.84
CA PHE A 216 2.89 -0.66 1.75
C PHE A 216 2.33 -1.96 1.21
N GLU A 217 3.11 -2.62 0.37
CA GLU A 217 2.79 -3.96 -0.11
C GLU A 217 3.97 -4.90 0.02
N SER A 218 3.66 -6.15 0.33
CA SER A 218 4.61 -7.26 0.32
C SER A 218 4.00 -8.40 -0.49
N GLU A 219 4.87 -9.19 -1.10
CA GLU A 219 4.52 -10.39 -1.85
C GLU A 219 4.93 -11.63 -1.04
N PRO A 220 4.21 -11.98 0.03
CA PRO A 220 4.57 -13.07 0.94
C PRO A 220 4.74 -14.41 0.23
N VAL A 221 3.92 -14.67 -0.80
CA VAL A 221 3.79 -16.01 -1.37
C VAL A 221 3.84 -15.96 -2.90
N LYS A 222 4.70 -16.81 -3.48
CA LYS A 222 4.90 -16.99 -4.93
C LYS A 222 4.69 -18.45 -5.32
N LEU A 223 3.57 -18.75 -6.00
CA LEU A 223 3.19 -20.13 -6.37
C LEU A 223 3.24 -20.39 -7.88
N GLY A 224 3.92 -19.53 -8.64
CA GLY A 224 3.99 -19.66 -10.10
C GLY A 224 2.71 -19.19 -10.76
N MET A 225 2.23 -19.89 -11.80
CA MET A 225 1.01 -19.51 -12.53
C MET A 225 -0.23 -20.16 -11.93
N GLN A 226 -1.39 -19.51 -12.04
CA GLN A 226 -2.66 -20.03 -11.53
C GLN A 226 -3.02 -21.38 -12.12
N LYS A 227 -2.82 -21.60 -13.42
CA LYS A 227 -3.06 -22.91 -14.03
C LYS A 227 -2.28 -24.05 -13.35
N ASP A 228 -1.05 -23.76 -12.93
CA ASP A 228 -0.16 -24.76 -12.34
C ASP A 228 -0.52 -24.97 -10.87
N ALA A 229 -0.85 -23.88 -10.15
CA ALA A 229 -1.38 -23.93 -8.78
C ALA A 229 -2.73 -24.68 -8.69
N ILE A 230 -3.63 -24.46 -9.65
CA ILE A 230 -4.90 -25.20 -9.78
C ILE A 230 -4.64 -26.67 -10.09
N GLY A 231 -3.61 -26.98 -10.88
CA GLY A 231 -3.16 -28.35 -11.14
C GLY A 231 -2.61 -29.08 -9.90
N ILE A 232 -2.11 -28.34 -8.90
CA ILE A 232 -1.63 -28.88 -7.62
C ILE A 232 -2.80 -29.19 -6.66
N GLY A 233 -3.95 -28.53 -6.80
CA GLY A 233 -5.23 -28.83 -6.12
C GLY A 233 -6.17 -27.63 -6.08
N ASN A 234 -7.32 -27.76 -5.39
CA ASN A 234 -8.26 -26.65 -5.17
C ASN A 234 -7.61 -25.52 -4.34
N PHE A 235 -8.22 -24.33 -4.34
CA PHE A 235 -7.81 -23.16 -3.54
C PHE A 235 -7.46 -23.49 -2.07
N ASP A 236 -8.05 -24.53 -1.50
CA ASP A 236 -7.73 -25.04 -0.16
C ASP A 236 -6.23 -25.31 0.04
N LYS A 237 -5.54 -25.90 -0.94
CA LYS A 237 -4.09 -26.16 -0.84
C LYS A 237 -3.25 -24.88 -0.90
N ILE A 238 -3.73 -23.86 -1.61
CA ILE A 238 -3.10 -22.53 -1.59
C ILE A 238 -3.18 -21.99 -0.17
N PHE A 239 -4.36 -21.98 0.45
CA PHE A 239 -4.53 -21.52 1.83
C PHE A 239 -3.74 -22.35 2.87
N GLU A 240 -3.62 -23.66 2.68
CA GLU A 240 -2.76 -24.48 3.55
C GLU A 240 -1.28 -24.07 3.45
N GLU A 241 -0.80 -23.77 2.25
CA GLU A 241 0.57 -23.30 2.06
C GLU A 241 0.76 -21.90 2.66
N LEU A 242 -0.26 -21.03 2.61
CA LEU A 242 -0.25 -19.74 3.32
C LEU A 242 -0.11 -19.91 4.84
N LYS A 243 -0.77 -20.91 5.44
CA LYS A 243 -0.66 -21.17 6.88
C LYS A 243 0.76 -21.53 7.30
N LYS A 244 1.48 -22.29 6.46
CA LYS A 244 2.89 -22.66 6.71
C LYS A 244 3.83 -21.46 6.59
N GLN A 245 3.43 -20.44 5.83
CA GLN A 245 4.23 -19.25 5.53
C GLN A 245 3.81 -18.03 6.37
N LYS A 246 3.13 -18.22 7.51
CA LYS A 246 2.64 -17.12 8.37
C LYS A 246 3.73 -16.06 8.66
N ASN A 247 4.96 -16.48 8.92
CA ASN A 247 6.05 -15.54 9.23
C ASN A 247 6.51 -14.74 8.00
N GLN A 248 6.38 -15.30 6.79
CA GLN A 248 6.76 -14.62 5.54
C GLN A 248 5.88 -13.40 5.23
N PHE A 249 4.67 -13.33 5.80
CA PHE A 249 3.83 -12.12 5.74
C PHE A 249 4.48 -10.90 6.42
N TYR A 250 5.38 -11.12 7.37
CA TYR A 250 6.08 -10.04 8.07
C TYR A 250 7.50 -9.87 7.54
N ASP A 251 8.17 -10.99 7.23
CA ASP A 251 9.60 -11.01 6.95
C ASP A 251 9.94 -10.72 5.48
N ASN A 252 8.97 -10.80 4.56
CA ASN A 252 9.22 -10.45 3.16
C ASN A 252 9.39 -8.92 3.00
N PRO A 253 10.26 -8.48 2.08
CA PRO A 253 10.47 -7.07 1.81
C PRO A 253 9.15 -6.35 1.50
N TRP A 254 8.96 -5.22 2.17
CA TRP A 254 7.85 -4.32 1.93
C TRP A 254 8.31 -3.17 1.04
N ILE A 255 7.44 -2.74 0.13
CA ILE A 255 7.68 -1.61 -0.75
C ILE A 255 6.54 -0.61 -0.67
N VAL A 256 6.84 0.68 -0.79
CA VAL A 256 5.81 1.72 -0.85
C VAL A 256 5.24 1.77 -2.26
N THR A 257 3.91 1.67 -2.34
CA THR A 257 3.17 1.56 -3.61
C THR A 257 2.23 2.72 -3.86
N ASP A 258 1.91 3.53 -2.85
CA ASP A 258 1.22 4.81 -3.01
C ASP A 258 1.60 5.77 -1.88
N ILE A 259 1.55 7.08 -2.17
CA ILE A 259 1.78 8.18 -1.22
C ILE A 259 0.57 9.09 -1.30
N ASP A 260 -0.08 9.35 -0.18
CA ASP A 260 -1.25 10.22 -0.04
C ASP A 260 -2.34 9.99 -1.11
N ASN A 261 -2.48 8.73 -1.56
CA ASN A 261 -3.45 8.31 -2.56
C ASN A 261 -3.28 9.01 -3.94
N ILE A 262 -2.07 9.47 -4.28
CA ILE A 262 -1.80 10.15 -5.57
C ILE A 262 -2.02 9.22 -6.76
N LEU A 263 -1.82 7.91 -6.59
CA LEU A 263 -2.13 6.89 -7.61
C LEU A 263 -3.49 6.22 -7.41
N LYS A 264 -4.35 6.75 -6.54
CA LYS A 264 -5.70 6.22 -6.25
C LYS A 264 -5.67 4.77 -5.74
N GLY A 265 -4.73 4.44 -4.86
CA GLY A 265 -4.49 3.11 -4.30
C GLY A 265 -3.64 2.19 -5.21
N ASN A 266 -2.96 2.78 -6.20
CA ASN A 266 -2.12 2.12 -7.20
C ASN A 266 -2.66 0.76 -7.71
N PRO A 267 -3.74 0.75 -8.53
CA PRO A 267 -4.43 -0.47 -8.94
C PRO A 267 -3.51 -1.44 -9.68
N TYR A 268 -3.64 -2.73 -9.39
CA TYR A 268 -2.77 -3.80 -9.93
C TYR A 268 -2.87 -3.98 -11.45
N ALA A 269 -4.07 -3.84 -12.00
CA ALA A 269 -4.34 -3.99 -13.43
C ALA A 269 -4.91 -2.68 -13.99
N LEU A 270 -4.36 -2.25 -15.12
CA LEU A 270 -4.72 -1.00 -15.82
C LEU A 270 -5.73 -1.24 -16.94
#